data_AF-A0A931XK52-F1
#
_entry.id   AF-A0A931XK52-F1
#
_cell.length_a   1.000
_cell.length_b   1.000
_cell.length_c   1.000
_cell.angle_alpha   90.00
_cell.angle_beta   90.00
_cell.angle_gamma   90.00
#
_symmetry.space_group_name_H-M   'P 1'
#
loop_
_entity.id
_entity.type
_entity.pdbx_description
1 polymer ?
#
loop_
_entity_poly.entity_id
_entity_poly.type
_entity_poly.pdbx_seq_one_letter_code
_entity_poly.pdbx_strand_id
1 'polypeptide(L)'
;MNDDSFDHDAMPEPWRKALEEFIALPVTSPLRQRALRAAQAIKESLRDVAWLDNLAKRYPYDDQRIAGVVSRLFPGERWWVSDLRGPRDLAYALRYVELATGQHLDATKPLPWWLTEWTRD
;
A
#
# COMPACT_ATOMS: atom_id res chain seq x y z
N MET A 1 -11.63 29.17 2.83
CA MET A 1 -10.36 28.64 2.29
C MET A 1 -9.78 27.83 3.42
N ASN A 2 -10.01 26.51 3.43
CA ASN A 2 -9.38 25.65 4.42
C ASN A 2 -7.99 25.32 3.88
N ASP A 3 -6.99 25.70 4.67
CA ASP A 3 -5.62 25.25 4.54
C ASP A 3 -5.61 23.78 4.97
N ASP A 4 -6.09 22.88 4.11
CA ASP A 4 -6.04 21.43 4.33
C ASP A 4 -4.61 20.97 4.05
N SER A 5 -3.65 21.43 4.85
CA SER A 5 -2.36 20.78 4.97
C SER A 5 -2.62 19.43 5.65
N PHE A 6 -2.93 18.41 4.86
CA PHE A 6 -2.99 17.04 5.34
C PHE A 6 -1.64 16.72 5.99
N ASP A 7 -1.67 16.40 7.28
CA ASP A 7 -0.45 16.09 8.03
C ASP A 7 0.17 14.80 7.48
N HIS A 8 1.20 14.94 6.65
CA HIS A 8 1.92 13.82 6.04
C HIS A 8 2.62 12.98 7.13
N ASP A 9 2.92 13.59 8.28
CA ASP A 9 3.62 12.97 9.40
C ASP A 9 2.75 11.97 10.17
N ALA A 10 1.44 11.96 9.92
CA ALA A 10 0.51 11.01 10.54
C ALA A 10 0.56 9.60 9.91
N MET A 11 1.24 9.41 8.77
CA MET A 11 1.37 8.08 8.16
C MET A 11 2.26 7.18 9.04
N PRO A 12 1.80 5.96 9.40
CA PRO A 12 2.64 5.00 10.13
C PRO A 12 3.97 4.72 9.43
N GLU A 13 5.05 4.73 10.20
CA GLU A 13 6.43 4.58 9.72
C GLU A 13 6.65 3.39 8.75
N PRO A 14 6.12 2.17 9.01
CA PRO A 14 6.29 1.06 8.07
C PRO A 14 5.68 1.33 6.69
N TRP A 15 4.59 2.09 6.64
CA TRP A 15 3.88 2.40 5.40
C TRP A 15 4.65 3.46 4.60
N ARG A 16 5.12 4.51 5.27
CA ARG A 16 5.98 5.54 4.67
C ARG A 16 7.23 4.92 4.04
N LYS A 17 7.93 4.06 4.77
CA LYS A 17 9.12 3.35 4.25
C LYS A 17 8.80 2.45 3.06
N ALA A 18 7.71 1.69 3.13
CA ALA A 18 7.28 0.85 2.00
C ALA A 18 6.96 1.70 0.75
N LEU A 19 6.35 2.88 0.94
CA LEU A 19 6.08 3.83 -0.13
C LEU A 19 7.37 4.43 -0.72
N GLU A 20 8.32 4.80 0.14
CA GLU A 20 9.64 5.31 -0.27
C GLU A 20 10.42 4.29 -1.11
N GLU A 21 10.53 3.04 -0.63
CA GLU A 21 11.16 1.94 -1.37
C GLU A 21 10.45 1.66 -2.71
N PHE A 22 9.13 1.84 -2.74
CA PHE A 22 8.34 1.69 -3.95
C PHE A 22 8.64 2.79 -4.99
N ILE A 23 8.79 4.03 -4.54
CA ILE A 23 9.11 5.15 -5.43
C ILE A 23 10.56 5.09 -5.92
N ALA A 24 11.50 4.75 -5.04
CA ALA A 24 12.93 4.85 -5.32
C ALA A 24 13.45 3.84 -6.35
N LEU A 25 12.87 2.64 -6.40
CA LEU A 25 13.38 1.57 -7.24
C LEU A 25 12.65 1.53 -8.61
N PRO A 26 13.32 1.09 -9.69
CA PRO A 26 12.68 0.86 -10.99
C PRO A 26 11.86 -0.44 -11.01
N VAL A 27 10.70 -0.44 -11.70
CA VAL A 27 9.71 -1.54 -11.71
C VAL A 27 10.09 -2.67 -12.70
N THR A 28 11.33 -2.70 -13.17
CA THR A 28 11.77 -3.61 -14.24
C THR A 28 12.01 -5.05 -13.76
N SER A 29 12.15 -5.29 -12.46
CA SER A 29 12.37 -6.64 -11.90
C SER A 29 11.07 -7.47 -11.84
N PRO A 30 11.05 -8.72 -12.33
CA PRO A 30 9.88 -9.61 -12.22
C PRO A 30 9.41 -9.86 -10.79
N LEU A 31 10.34 -9.97 -9.83
CA LEU A 31 10.01 -10.12 -8.41
C LEU A 31 9.28 -8.88 -7.88
N ARG A 32 9.69 -7.70 -8.35
CA ARG A 32 9.08 -6.44 -7.98
C ARG A 32 7.69 -6.30 -8.58
N GLN A 33 7.52 -6.59 -9.87
CA GLN A 33 6.21 -6.59 -10.51
C GLN A 33 5.23 -7.53 -9.80
N ARG A 34 5.71 -8.70 -9.36
CA ARG A 34 4.92 -9.64 -8.55
C ARG A 34 4.52 -9.04 -7.20
N ALA A 35 5.45 -8.41 -6.47
CA ALA A 35 5.15 -7.72 -5.21
C ALA A 35 4.13 -6.59 -5.40
N LEU A 36 4.22 -5.83 -6.50
CA LEU A 36 3.28 -4.75 -6.83
C LEU A 36 1.88 -5.25 -7.18
N ARG A 37 1.79 -6.37 -7.90
CA ARG A 37 0.50 -7.03 -8.15
C ARG A 37 -0.14 -7.51 -6.85
N ALA A 38 0.66 -8.08 -5.94
CA ALA A 38 0.19 -8.46 -4.61
C ALA A 38 -0.30 -7.23 -3.82
N ALA A 39 0.49 -6.16 -3.77
CA ALA A 39 0.13 -4.91 -3.09
C ALA A 39 -1.16 -4.30 -3.67
N GLN A 40 -1.30 -4.27 -5.00
CA GLN A 40 -2.52 -3.78 -5.64
C GLN A 40 -3.73 -4.62 -5.24
N ALA A 41 -3.65 -5.95 -5.30
CA ALA A 41 -4.79 -6.80 -4.91
C ALA A 41 -5.15 -6.66 -3.42
N ILE A 42 -4.15 -6.50 -2.54
CA ILE A 42 -4.37 -6.22 -1.12
C ILE A 42 -5.06 -4.86 -0.95
N LYS A 43 -4.58 -3.80 -1.62
CA LYS A 43 -5.18 -2.46 -1.58
C LYS A 43 -6.63 -2.47 -2.07
N GLU A 44 -6.91 -3.19 -3.16
CA GLU A 44 -8.25 -3.36 -3.69
C GLU A 44 -9.19 -4.05 -2.69
N SER A 45 -8.67 -5.00 -1.91
CA SER A 45 -9.43 -5.62 -0.84
C SER A 45 -9.70 -4.68 0.34
N LEU A 46 -9.00 -3.55 0.46
CA LEU A 46 -9.19 -2.51 1.49
C LEU A 46 -10.15 -1.39 1.06
N ARG A 47 -10.79 -1.50 -0.11
CA ARG A 47 -11.73 -0.48 -0.63
C ARG A 47 -12.94 -0.24 0.29
N ASP A 48 -13.29 -1.23 1.11
CA ASP A 48 -14.35 -1.14 2.13
C ASP A 48 -13.98 -0.24 3.31
N VAL A 49 -12.68 0.05 3.50
CA VAL A 49 -12.21 0.96 4.54
C VAL A 49 -12.40 2.40 4.08
N ALA A 50 -13.33 3.11 4.69
CA ALA A 50 -13.70 4.49 4.31
C ALA A 50 -12.92 5.61 5.04
N TRP A 51 -12.21 5.28 6.12
CA TRP A 51 -11.61 6.29 7.02
C TRP A 51 -10.20 5.87 7.46
N LEU A 52 -9.29 6.85 7.63
CA LEU A 52 -7.89 6.62 8.00
C LEU A 52 -7.74 5.87 9.33
N ASP A 53 -8.49 6.26 10.36
CA ASP A 53 -8.48 5.60 11.67
C ASP A 53 -8.85 4.10 11.59
N ASN A 54 -9.78 3.77 10.71
CA ASN A 54 -10.21 2.39 10.52
C ASN A 54 -9.15 1.58 9.77
N LEU A 55 -8.40 2.21 8.88
CA LEU A 55 -7.27 1.59 8.19
C LEU A 55 -6.18 1.20 9.20
N ALA A 56 -5.79 2.13 10.09
CA ALA A 56 -4.80 1.87 11.13
C ALA A 56 -5.22 0.77 12.10
N LYS A 57 -6.49 0.76 12.54
CA LYS A 57 -7.04 -0.26 13.44
C LYS A 57 -7.06 -1.66 12.81
N ARG A 58 -7.24 -1.77 11.49
CA ARG A 58 -7.32 -3.05 10.78
C ARG A 58 -5.95 -3.71 10.58
N TYR A 59 -4.92 -2.90 10.34
CA TYR A 59 -3.58 -3.34 9.99
C TYR A 59 -3.00 -4.50 10.82
N PRO A 60 -3.04 -4.50 12.16
CA PRO A 60 -2.44 -5.58 12.94
C PRO A 60 -3.19 -6.92 12.88
N TYR A 61 -4.40 -6.98 12.33
CA TYR A 61 -5.27 -8.16 12.35
C TYR A 61 -5.51 -8.79 10.97
N ASP A 62 -4.88 -8.26 9.92
CA ASP A 62 -5.31 -8.52 8.55
C ASP A 62 -4.55 -9.66 7.85
N ASP A 63 -3.62 -10.31 8.55
CA ASP A 63 -2.70 -11.30 7.98
C ASP A 63 -3.40 -12.47 7.27
N GLN A 64 -4.42 -13.06 7.90
CA GLN A 64 -5.15 -14.20 7.30
C GLN A 64 -5.93 -13.78 6.06
N ARG A 65 -6.50 -12.57 6.07
CA ARG A 65 -7.25 -12.03 4.94
C ARG A 65 -6.32 -11.75 3.76
N ILE A 66 -5.18 -11.12 4.02
CA ILE A 66 -4.14 -10.81 3.03
C ILE A 66 -3.59 -12.09 2.41
N ALA A 67 -3.26 -13.09 3.22
CA ALA A 67 -2.82 -14.39 2.73
C ALA A 67 -3.88 -14.98 1.78
N GLY A 68 -5.17 -14.92 2.14
CA GLY A 68 -6.27 -15.37 1.29
C GLY A 68 -6.39 -14.61 -0.03
N VAL A 69 -6.18 -13.29 -0.04
CA VAL A 69 -6.17 -12.47 -1.27
C VAL A 69 -5.02 -12.90 -2.19
N VAL A 70 -3.81 -13.04 -1.64
CA VAL A 70 -2.62 -13.37 -2.43
C VAL A 70 -2.67 -14.82 -2.94
N SER A 71 -3.16 -15.77 -2.15
CA SER A 71 -3.34 -17.16 -2.61
C SER A 71 -4.34 -17.29 -3.76
N ARG A 72 -5.36 -16.42 -3.84
CA ARG A 72 -6.28 -16.40 -4.99
C ARG A 72 -5.63 -15.78 -6.23
N LEU A 73 -4.80 -14.76 -6.05
CA LEU A 73 -4.09 -14.10 -7.15
C LEU A 73 -2.99 -15.00 -7.75
N PHE A 74 -2.31 -15.78 -6.91
CA PHE A 74 -1.22 -16.67 -7.30
C PHE A 74 -1.52 -18.11 -6.89
N PRO A 75 -2.46 -18.79 -7.58
CA PRO A 75 -2.86 -20.14 -7.21
C PRO A 75 -1.69 -21.12 -7.34
N GLY A 76 -1.46 -21.93 -6.30
CA GLY A 76 -0.38 -22.91 -6.25
C GLY A 76 0.98 -22.37 -5.79
N GLU A 77 1.11 -21.06 -5.59
CA GLU A 77 2.33 -20.48 -5.03
C GLU A 77 2.31 -20.46 -3.51
N ARG A 78 3.46 -20.76 -2.90
CA ARG A 78 3.64 -20.64 -1.45
C ARG A 78 4.19 -19.26 -1.11
N TRP A 79 3.44 -18.52 -0.31
CA TRP A 79 3.85 -17.22 0.23
C TRP A 79 3.98 -17.33 1.74
N TRP A 80 5.14 -16.97 2.27
CA TRP A 80 5.33 -16.86 3.71
C TRP A 80 4.81 -15.52 4.20
N VAL A 81 4.43 -15.44 5.48
CA VAL A 81 3.98 -14.17 6.09
C VAL A 81 5.05 -13.08 5.96
N SER A 82 6.33 -13.45 6.00
CA SER A 82 7.46 -12.54 5.76
C SER A 82 7.44 -11.92 4.37
N ASP A 83 7.06 -12.68 3.34
CA ASP A 83 7.02 -12.23 1.94
C ASP A 83 5.88 -11.23 1.70
N LEU A 84 4.87 -11.25 2.59
CA LEU A 84 3.67 -10.42 2.50
C LEU A 84 3.82 -9.08 3.21
N ARG A 85 4.85 -8.89 4.06
CA ARG A 85 5.03 -7.63 4.80
C ARG A 85 5.18 -6.43 3.88
N GLY A 86 6.15 -6.46 2.97
CA GLY A 86 6.36 -5.36 2.01
C GLY A 86 5.11 -5.04 1.18
N PRO A 87 4.49 -6.02 0.49
CA PRO A 87 3.25 -5.81 -0.26
C PRO A 87 2.09 -5.29 0.58
N ARG A 88 1.93 -5.79 1.82
CA ARG A 88 0.92 -5.30 2.76
C ARG A 88 1.18 -3.85 3.12
N ASP A 89 2.37 -3.53 3.58
CA ASP A 89 2.70 -2.20 4.10
C ASP A 89 2.56 -1.16 2.99
N LEU A 90 2.97 -1.50 1.76
CA LEU A 90 2.72 -0.68 0.58
C LEU A 90 1.23 -0.53 0.25
N ALA A 91 0.44 -1.60 0.33
CA ALA A 91 -1.00 -1.55 0.07
C ALA A 91 -1.72 -0.60 1.04
N TYR A 92 -1.33 -0.65 2.31
CA TYR A 92 -1.85 0.26 3.34
C TYR A 92 -1.39 1.69 3.12
N ALA A 93 -0.12 1.91 2.76
CA ALA A 93 0.40 3.23 2.40
C ALA A 93 -0.40 3.86 1.25
N LEU A 94 -0.58 3.12 0.14
CA LEU A 94 -1.33 3.59 -1.01
C LEU A 94 -2.78 3.87 -0.62
N ARG A 95 -3.43 2.97 0.14
CA ARG A 95 -4.82 3.19 0.59
C ARG A 95 -4.95 4.43 1.48
N TYR A 96 -3.98 4.67 2.36
CA TYR A 96 -3.92 5.87 3.19
C TYR A 96 -3.90 7.13 2.32
N VAL A 97 -3.02 7.17 1.31
CA VAL A 97 -2.94 8.31 0.38
C VAL A 97 -4.24 8.48 -0.41
N GLU A 98 -4.87 7.39 -0.87
CA GLU A 98 -6.16 7.48 -1.57
C GLU A 98 -7.26 8.09 -0.69
N LEU A 99 -7.29 7.71 0.58
CA LEU A 99 -8.26 8.25 1.54
C LEU A 99 -7.98 9.71 1.89
N ALA A 100 -6.71 10.09 2.01
CA ALA A 100 -6.32 11.46 2.31
C ALA A 100 -6.54 12.42 1.13
N THR A 101 -6.26 11.97 -0.09
CA THR A 101 -6.31 12.83 -1.29
C THR A 101 -7.61 12.71 -2.10
N GLY A 102 -8.39 11.65 -1.86
CA GLY A 102 -9.52 11.26 -2.71
C GLY A 102 -9.11 10.74 -4.09
N GLN A 103 -7.81 10.60 -4.38
CA GLN A 103 -7.32 10.14 -5.68
C GLN A 103 -7.07 8.63 -5.67
N HIS A 104 -7.41 7.96 -6.77
CA HIS A 104 -7.15 6.53 -6.93
C HIS A 104 -5.70 6.28 -7.37
N LEU A 105 -5.00 5.39 -6.67
CA LEU A 105 -3.62 4.99 -6.97
C LEU A 105 -3.58 3.53 -7.39
N ASP A 106 -2.78 3.21 -8.40
CA ASP A 106 -2.59 1.85 -8.91
C ASP A 106 -1.11 1.49 -8.81
N ALA A 107 -0.79 0.51 -7.95
CA ALA A 107 0.60 0.10 -7.68
C ALA A 107 1.30 -0.50 -8.92
N THR A 108 0.55 -0.85 -9.96
CA THR A 108 1.08 -1.47 -11.19
C THR A 108 1.34 -0.47 -12.32
N LYS A 109 1.01 0.80 -12.11
CA LYS A 109 1.15 1.87 -13.10
C LYS A 109 2.27 2.85 -12.72
N PRO A 110 2.76 3.66 -13.69
CA PRO A 110 3.60 4.80 -13.36
C PRO A 110 2.93 5.68 -12.31
N LEU A 111 3.68 6.03 -11.28
CA LEU A 111 3.16 6.79 -10.16
C LEU A 111 3.11 8.27 -10.50
N PRO A 112 2.12 9.01 -9.96
CA PRO A 112 2.11 10.45 -10.06
C PRO A 112 3.29 11.06 -9.29
N TRP A 113 3.88 12.11 -9.83
CA TRP A 113 5.08 12.75 -9.28
C TRP A 113 4.88 13.29 -7.84
N TRP A 114 3.67 13.76 -7.53
CA TRP A 114 3.31 14.31 -6.21
C TRP A 114 3.32 13.25 -5.11
N LEU A 115 3.31 11.95 -5.45
CA LEU A 115 3.39 10.89 -4.46
C LEU A 115 4.70 10.92 -3.66
N THR A 116 5.75 11.52 -4.22
CA THR A 116 7.05 11.74 -3.55
C THR A 116 6.97 12.68 -2.35
N GLU A 117 5.91 13.46 -2.20
CA GLU A 117 5.70 14.35 -1.05
C GLU A 117 5.35 13.55 0.21
N TRP A 118 4.75 12.37 0.06
CA TRP A 118 4.33 11.47 1.14
C TRP A 118 5.45 10.63 1.76
N THR A 119 6.66 10.79 1.24
CA THR A 119 7.85 10.05 1.69
C THR A 119 8.93 10.97 2.25
N ARG A 120 8.61 12.26 2.48
CA ARG A 120 9.53 13.23 3.08
C ARG A 120 9.28 13.29 4.58
N ASP A 121 10.36 13.35 5.35
CA ASP A 121 10.36 13.69 6.78
C ASP A 121 10.19 15.19 7.01
#